data_AF-W2SFK9-F1
#
_entry.id   AF-W2SFK9-F1
#
_cell.length_a   1.000
_cell.length_b   1.000
_cell.length_c   1.000
_cell.angle_alpha   90.00
_cell.angle_beta   90.00
_cell.angle_gamma   90.00
#
_symmetry.space_group_name_H-M   'P 1'
#
loop_
_entity.id
_entity.type
_entity.pdbx_description
1 polymer ?
#
loop_
_entity_poly.entity_id
_entity_poly.type
_entity_poly.pdbx_seq_one_letter_code
_entity_poly.pdbx_strand_id
1 'polypeptide(L)' 'MNTHDGRAVSVVDECSLGTHTCDPNADCVDTPEGYTCRCKAGWQDASRDLRNPGRICKKDLFFSSWEGIQIV' A
#
# COMPACT_ATOMS: atom_id res chain seq x y z
N MET A 1 10.73 10.55 18.03
CA MET A 1 10.36 9.12 18.12
C MET A 1 9.00 9.05 18.78
N ASN A 2 7.96 8.62 18.05
CA ASN A 2 6.58 8.65 18.52
C ASN A 2 6.30 7.45 19.41
N THR A 3 6.13 7.72 20.70
CA THR A 3 5.84 6.75 21.76
C THR A 3 4.34 6.57 21.91
N HIS A 4 3.84 5.39 21.53
CA HIS A 4 2.61 4.84 22.07
C HIS A 4 3.02 3.68 23.00
N ASP A 5 2.80 3.84 24.31
CA ASP A 5 2.80 2.75 25.31
C ASP A 5 4.14 2.15 25.79
N GLY A 6 5.23 2.94 25.85
CA GLY A 6 6.38 2.61 26.72
C GLY A 6 7.23 1.38 26.33
N ARG A 7 6.88 0.69 25.25
CA ARG A 7 7.79 -0.23 24.55
C ARG A 7 8.51 0.59 23.50
N ALA A 8 9.84 0.65 23.55
CA ALA A 8 10.64 1.14 22.42
C ALA A 8 10.50 0.15 21.26
N VAL A 9 9.33 0.14 20.62
CA VAL A 9 9.16 -0.41 19.29
C VAL A 9 9.94 0.55 18.42
N SER A 10 11.14 0.13 18.01
CA SER A 10 11.76 0.73 16.84
C SER A 10 10.72 0.59 15.72
N VAL A 11 10.01 1.68 15.42
CA VAL A 11 9.15 1.77 14.24
C VAL A 11 10.15 1.79 13.09
N VAL A 12 10.50 0.61 12.62
CA VAL A 12 11.40 0.43 11.50
C VAL A 12 10.62 0.95 10.31
N ASP A 13 11.07 2.04 9.70
CA ASP A 13 10.41 2.55 8.51
C ASP A 13 10.81 1.69 7.30
N GLU A 14 10.04 0.65 7.03
CA GLU A 14 10.30 -0.26 5.90
C GLU A 14 10.15 0.43 4.55
N CYS A 15 9.42 1.56 4.49
CA CYS A 15 9.25 2.35 3.29
C CYS A 15 10.53 3.12 2.96
N SER A 16 11.12 3.81 3.94
CA SER A 16 12.39 4.53 3.79
C SER A 16 13.58 3.59 3.59
N LEU A 17 13.54 2.40 4.20
CA LEU A 17 14.59 1.39 4.04
C LEU A 17 14.45 0.56 2.75
N GLY A 18 13.30 0.62 2.08
CA GLY A 18 13.02 -0.17 0.88
C GLY A 18 12.95 -1.69 1.15
N THR A 19 12.70 -2.08 2.40
CA THR A 19 12.58 -3.49 2.84
C THR A 19 11.15 -4.03 2.73
N HIS A 20 10.21 -3.19 2.30
CA HIS A 20 8.81 -3.56 2.09
C HIS A 20 8.63 -4.55 0.92
N THR A 21 7.51 -5.30 0.95
CA THR A 21 7.18 -6.30 -0.09
C THR A 21 6.12 -5.85 -1.10
N CYS A 22 5.86 -4.55 -1.13
CA CYS A 22 4.76 -3.97 -1.90
C CYS A 22 4.95 -4.08 -3.40
N ASP A 23 3.84 -4.18 -4.12
CA ASP A 23 3.86 -4.19 -5.58
C ASP A 23 4.53 -2.89 -6.09
N PRO A 24 5.30 -2.91 -7.18
CA PRO A 24 5.84 -1.69 -7.78
C PRO A 24 4.77 -0.63 -8.12
N ASN A 25 3.53 -1.06 -8.33
CA ASN A 25 2.37 -0.22 -8.57
C ASN A 25 1.56 0.07 -7.30
N ALA A 26 2.13 -0.15 -6.12
CA ALA A 26 1.60 0.27 -4.83
C ALA A 26 2.48 1.35 -4.20
N ASP A 27 1.87 2.14 -3.32
CA ASP A 27 2.55 3.04 -2.40
C ASP A 27 2.72 2.34 -1.05
N CYS A 28 3.91 2.47 -0.47
CA CYS A 28 4.22 2.02 0.89
C CYS A 28 3.79 3.08 1.91
N VAL A 29 3.13 2.66 2.98
CA VAL A 29 2.72 3.51 4.09
C VAL A 29 3.25 2.90 5.37
N ASP A 30 4.22 3.58 5.98
CA ASP A 30 4.75 3.23 7.29
C ASP A 30 3.68 3.45 8.37
N THR A 31 3.64 2.55 9.34
CA THR A 31 2.68 2.54 10.44
C THR A 31 3.38 2.21 11.75
N PRO A 32 2.83 2.60 12.92
CA PRO A 32 3.42 2.23 14.21
C PRO A 32 3.60 0.73 14.44
N GLU A 33 2.85 -0.10 13.70
CA GLU A 33 2.78 -1.56 13.80
C GLU A 33 3.50 -2.30 12.66
N GLY A 34 4.19 -1.57 11.76
CA GLY A 34 4.89 -2.09 10.59
C GLY A 34 4.57 -1.23 9.36
N TYR A 35 4.19 -1.84 8.24
CA TYR A 35 3.80 -1.09 7.04
C TYR A 35 2.60 -1.71 6.32
N THR A 36 1.82 -0.86 5.66
CA THR A 36 0.74 -1.27 4.76
C THR A 36 0.98 -0.78 3.35
N CYS A 37 0.38 -1.43 2.36
CA CYS A 37 0.51 -1.02 0.97
C CYS A 37 -0.82 -0.85 0.27
N ARG A 38 -0.84 0.18 -0.57
CA ARG A 38 -2.03 0.63 -1.27
C ARG A 38 -1.71 0.75 -2.75
N CYS A 39 -2.43 0.01 -3.58
CA CYS A 39 -2.30 0.15 -5.03
C CYS A 39 -2.51 1.62 -5.44
N LYS A 40 -1.69 2.08 -6.39
CA LYS A 40 -1.76 3.44 -6.94
C LYS A 40 -3.10 3.64 -7.66
N ALA A 41 -3.49 4.90 -7.85
CA ALA A 41 -4.70 5.22 -8.61
C ALA A 41 -4.68 4.55 -10.00
N GLY A 42 -5.81 3.96 -10.40
CA GLY A 42 -5.92 3.17 -11.63
C GLY A 42 -5.37 1.74 -11.52
N TRP A 43 -5.06 1.27 -10.30
CA TRP A 43 -4.69 -0.12 -10.01
C TRP A 43 -5.58 -0.67 -8.90
N GLN A 44 -6.00 -1.92 -9.06
CA GLN A 44 -6.77 -2.66 -8.06
C GLN A 44 -5.93 -3.77 -7.46
N ASP A 45 -6.17 -4.03 -6.17
CA ASP A 45 -5.53 -5.14 -5.48
C ASP A 45 -6.15 -6.47 -5.95
N ALA A 46 -5.30 -7.32 -6.52
CA ALA A 46 -5.66 -8.67 -6.96
C ALA A 46 -5.10 -9.74 -6.00
N SER A 47 -4.60 -9.33 -4.83
CA SER A 47 -4.09 -10.24 -3.81
C SER A 47 -5.23 -11.13 -3.29
N ARG A 48 -4.94 -12.43 -3.14
CA ARG A 48 -5.87 -13.36 -2.48
C ARG A 48 -5.87 -13.21 -0.96
N ASP A 49 -4.83 -12.56 -0.42
CA ASP A 49 -4.69 -12.28 1.00
C ASP A 49 -5.20 -10.89 1.33
N LEU A 50 -6.39 -10.82 1.91
CA LEU A 50 -7.00 -9.56 2.33
C LEU A 50 -6.31 -8.93 3.55
N ARG A 51 -5.43 -9.67 4.25
CA ARG A 51 -4.68 -9.14 5.40
C ARG A 51 -3.45 -8.36 4.97
N ASN A 52 -2.94 -8.61 3.76
CA ASN A 52 -1.77 -7.95 3.21
C ASN A 52 -2.09 -7.37 1.82
N PRO A 53 -2.91 -6.31 1.75
CA PRO A 53 -3.28 -5.71 0.49
C PRO A 53 -2.09 -5.00 -0.19
N GLY A 54 -2.26 -4.73 -1.48
CA GLY A 54 -1.29 -3.95 -2.27
C GLY A 54 0.02 -4.69 -2.56
N ARG A 55 0.03 -6.02 -2.43
CA ARG A 55 1.15 -6.89 -2.80
C ARG A 55 1.07 -7.40 -4.23
N ILE A 56 -0.13 -7.38 -4.81
CA ILE A 56 -0.39 -7.71 -6.21
C ILE A 56 -1.34 -6.66 -6.77
N CYS A 57 -0.81 -5.67 -7.50
CA CYS A 57 -1.62 -4.64 -8.12
C CYS A 57 -1.81 -4.95 -9.61
N LYS A 58 -3.07 -5.01 -10.05
CA LYS A 58 -3.42 -5.15 -11.46
C LYS A 58 -3.97 -3.84 -11.95
N LYS A 59 -3.51 -3.40 -13.13
CA LYS A 59 -4.01 -2.19 -13.75
C LYS A 59 -5.50 -2.36 -13.91
N ASP A 60 -6.22 -1.41 -13.35
CA ASP A 60 -7.65 -1.39 -13.48
C ASP A 60 -7.97 -0.93 -14.91
N LEU A 61 -8.18 -1.92 -15.77
CA LEU A 61 -8.42 -1.68 -17.18
C LEU A 61 -9.77 -0.99 -17.42
N PHE A 62 -10.62 -0.82 -16.40
CA PHE A 62 -11.75 0.10 -16.48
C PHE A 62 -11.30 1.55 -16.71
N PHE A 63 -10.21 2.01 -16.09
CA PHE A 63 -9.68 3.37 -16.26
C PHE A 63 -8.94 3.60 -17.57
N SER A 64 -8.44 2.54 -18.22
CA SER A 64 -7.76 2.66 -19.53
C SER A 64 -8.66 2.42 -20.74
N SER A 65 -9.94 2.08 -20.53
CA SER A 65 -10.91 1.90 -21.62
C SER A 65 -11.88 3.07 -21.79
N TRP A 66 -11.90 4.03 -20.86
CA TRP A 66 -12.82 5.17 -20.87
C TRP A 66 -12.08 6.41 -20.35
N GLU A 67 -11.51 7.22 -21.25
CA GLU A 67 -11.09 8.59 -20.93
C GLU A 67 -12.31 9.48 -20.61
N GLY A 68 -12.95 9.28 -19.44
CA GLY A 68 -13.75 10.33 -18.83
C GLY A 68 -15.15 10.00 -18.32
N ILE A 69 -15.30 9.05 -17.39
CA ILE A 69 -16.46 9.07 -16.49
C ILE A 69 -16.00 8.92 -15.03
N GLN A 70 -15.89 10.06 -14.36
CA GLN A 70 -15.87 10.18 -12.91
C GLN A 70 -17.32 10.09 -12.44
N ILE A 71 -17.68 9.04 -11.70
CA ILE A 71 -18.94 9.02 -10.96
C ILE A 71 -18.58 9.00 -9.49
N VAL A 72 -18.58 10.21 -8.94
CA VAL A 72 -19.09 10.49 -7.59
C VAL A 72 -20.58 10.15 -7.54
#